data_AF-A0A845A2R7-F1
#
_entry.id   AF-A0A845A2R7-F1
#
_cell.length_a   1.000
_cell.length_b   1.000
_cell.length_c   1.000
_cell.angle_alpha   90.00
_cell.angle_beta   90.00
_cell.angle_gamma   90.00
#
_symmetry.space_group_name_H-M   'P 1'
#
loop_
_entity.id
_entity.type
_entity.pdbx_description
1 polymer ?
#
loop_
_entity_poly.entity_id
_entity_poly.type
_entity_poly.pdbx_seq_one_letter_code
_entity_poly.pdbx_strand_id
1 'polypeptide(L)' 'MADLYRKTLESERRKLWGECRLKGLKPDTPQRLRIAEIDRLLAEHQAKKPAKKAAASSDGKAGG' A
#
# COMPACT_ATOMS: atom_id res chain seq x y z
N MET A 1 -14.63 13.59 7.28
CA MET A 1 -14.41 12.15 7.55
C MET A 1 -13.62 11.43 6.44
N ALA A 2 -12.69 12.11 5.74
CA ALA A 2 -11.88 11.46 4.70
C ALA A 2 -10.78 10.54 5.28
N ASP A 3 -10.33 10.83 6.51
CA ASP A 3 -9.25 10.10 7.17
C ASP A 3 -9.68 8.71 7.65
N LEU A 4 -10.97 8.53 7.98
CA LEU A 4 -11.49 7.24 8.41
C LEU A 4 -11.50 6.24 7.24
N TYR A 5 -11.89 6.67 6.03
CA TYR A 5 -11.88 5.81 4.84
C TYR A 5 -10.48 5.28 4.54
N ARG A 6 -9.48 6.16 4.53
CA ARG A 6 -8.07 5.79 4.34
C ARG A 6 -7.58 4.81 5.41
N LYS A 7 -7.86 5.10 6.69
CA LYS A 7 -7.46 4.25 7.82
C LYS A 7 -8.10 2.86 7.72
N THR A 8 -9.36 2.77 7.28
CA THR A 8 -10.04 1.50 7.04
C THR A 8 -9.34 0.69 5.94
N LEU A 9 -9.06 1.32 4.80
CA LEU A 9 -8.32 0.69 3.70
C LEU A 9 -6.93 0.21 4.13
N GLU A 10 -6.17 1.03 4.86
CA GLU A 10 -4.84 0.66 5.37
C GLU A 10 -4.90 -0.53 6.35
N SER A 11 -5.93 -0.58 7.20
CA SER A 11 -6.16 -1.67 8.14
C SER A 11 -6.55 -2.97 7.42
N GLU A 12 -7.48 -2.89 6.46
CA GLU A 12 -7.90 -4.02 5.62
C GLU A 12 -6.72 -4.60 4.84
N ARG A 13 -5.88 -3.74 4.23
CA ARG A 13 -4.66 -4.14 3.54
C ARG A 13 -3.70 -4.90 4.45
N ARG A 14 -3.43 -4.38 5.65
CA ARG A 14 -2.51 -5.01 6.62
C ARG A 14 -3.01 -6.37 7.07
N LYS A 15 -4.31 -6.49 7.34
CA LYS A 15 -4.94 -7.77 7.73
C LYS A 15 -4.82 -8.81 6.61
N LEU A 16 -5.20 -8.44 5.39
CA LEU A 16 -5.11 -9.33 4.22
C LEU A 16 -3.66 -9.74 3.95
N TRP A 17 -2.71 -8.81 4.09
CA TRP A 17 -1.29 -9.12 3.90
C TRP A 17 -0.77 -10.09 4.96
N GLY A 18 -1.16 -9.91 6.23
CA GLY A 18 -0.86 -10.85 7.31
C GLY A 18 -1.44 -12.24 7.04
N GLU A 19 -2.70 -12.33 6.61
CA GLU A 19 -3.33 -13.59 6.24
C GLU A 19 -2.64 -14.26 5.05
N CYS A 20 -2.28 -13.50 4.01
CA CYS A 20 -1.56 -14.01 2.84
C CYS A 20 -0.19 -14.57 3.23
N ARG A 21 0.53 -13.87 4.10
CA ARG A 21 1.86 -14.28 4.58
C ARG A 21 1.77 -15.51 5.47
N LEU A 22 0.82 -15.53 6.39
CA LEU A 22 0.64 -16.64 7.33
C LEU A 22 0.21 -17.93 6.62
N LYS A 23 -0.70 -17.83 5.65
CA LYS A 23 -1.24 -18.97 4.91
C LYS A 23 -0.42 -19.35 3.66
N GLY A 24 0.60 -18.57 3.30
CA GLY A 24 1.38 -18.79 2.08
C GLY A 24 0.53 -18.69 0.79
N LEU A 25 -0.39 -17.73 0.74
CA LEU A 25 -1.35 -17.63 -0.37
C LEU A 25 -0.65 -17.26 -1.68
N LYS A 26 -1.02 -18.01 -2.75
CA LYS A 26 -0.61 -17.78 -4.13
C LYS A 26 -1.02 -16.37 -4.61
N PRO A 27 -0.31 -15.79 -5.59
CA PRO A 27 -0.60 -14.44 -6.09
C PRO A 27 -1.99 -14.28 -6.74
N ASP A 28 -2.57 -15.35 -7.27
CA ASP A 28 -3.91 -15.35 -7.88
C ASP A 28 -5.08 -15.44 -6.88
N THR A 29 -4.80 -15.42 -5.58
CA THR A 29 -5.89 -15.52 -4.60
C THR A 29 -6.64 -14.19 -4.50
N PRO A 30 -7.96 -14.23 -4.22
CA PRO A 30 -8.78 -13.02 -4.10
C PRO A 30 -8.25 -12.04 -3.04
N GLN A 31 -7.55 -12.52 -2.02
CA GLN A 31 -6.91 -11.67 -1.00
C GLN A 31 -5.80 -10.80 -1.59
N ARG A 32 -4.97 -11.35 -2.49
CA ARG A 32 -3.88 -10.61 -3.17
C ARG A 32 -4.44 -9.60 -4.16
N LEU A 33 -5.47 -9.98 -4.91
CA LEU A 33 -6.19 -9.08 -5.82
C LEU A 33 -6.83 -7.92 -5.05
N ARG A 34 -7.43 -8.20 -3.88
CA ARG A 34 -8.01 -7.18 -3.01
C ARG A 34 -6.95 -6.21 -2.45
N ILE A 35 -5.77 -6.70 -2.06
CA ILE A 35 -4.64 -5.85 -1.65
C ILE A 35 -4.24 -4.89 -2.77
N ALA A 36 -4.12 -5.39 -4.01
CA ALA A 36 -3.76 -4.57 -5.18
C ALA A 36 -4.81 -3.49 -5.47
N GLU A 37 -6.09 -3.81 -5.32
CA GLU A 37 -7.18 -2.85 -5.46
C GLU A 37 -7.12 -1.76 -4.37
N ILE A 38 -6.92 -2.16 -3.11
CA ILE A 38 -6.76 -1.20 -2.00
C ILE A 38 -5.56 -0.28 -2.25
N ASP A 39 -4.45 -0.80 -2.77
CA ASP A 39 -3.27 0.01 -3.11
C ASP A 39 -3.58 1.05 -4.20
N ARG A 40 -4.39 0.70 -5.21
CA ARG A 40 -4.86 1.66 -6.22
C ARG A 40 -5.74 2.75 -5.61
N LEU A 41 -6.73 2.36 -4.80
CA LEU A 41 -7.63 3.32 -4.12
C LEU A 41 -6.84 4.29 -3.23
N LEU A 42 -5.86 3.78 -2.47
CA LEU A 42 -4.99 4.62 -1.65
C LEU A 42 -4.14 5.58 -2.50
N ALA A 43 -3.62 5.12 -3.64
CA ALA A 43 -2.85 5.95 -4.57
C ALA A 43 -3.71 7.05 -5.21
N GLU A 44 -4.93 6.74 -5.66
CA GLU A 44 -5.87 7.72 -6.21
C GLU A 44 -6.25 8.80 -5.20
N HIS A 45 -6.47 8.40 -3.93
CA HIS A 45 -6.73 9.34 -2.85
C HIS A 45 -5.50 10.20 -2.48
N GLN A 46 -4.28 9.66 -2.61
CA GLN A 46 -3.04 10.42 -2.41
C GLN A 46 -2.77 11.38 -3.58
N ALA A 47 -3.02 10.99 -4.83
CA ALA A 47 -2.80 11.82 -6.01
C ALA A 47 -3.74 13.04 -6.07
N LYS A 48 -4.93 12.96 -5.48
CA LYS A 48 -5.85 14.09 -5.32
C LYS A 48 -5.39 15.11 -4.27
N LYS A 49 -4.42 14.77 -3.41
CA LYS A 49 -3.70 15.76 -2.60
C LYS A 49 -2.56 16.30 -3.49
N PRO A 50 -2.48 17.61 -3.79
CA PRO A 50 -1.38 18.14 -4.57
C PRO A 50 -0.08 17.75 -3.87
N ALA A 51 0.79 17.09 -4.62
CA ALA A 51 2.04 16.53 -4.18
C ALA A 51 2.90 17.60 -3.50
N LYS A 52 2.81 17.70 -2.17
CA LYS A 52 3.92 18.20 -1.37
C LYS A 52 4.79 17.01 -1.02
N LYS A 53 5.84 16.87 -1.84
CA LYS A 53 7.14 16.26 -1.54
C LYS A 53 7.29 14.75 -1.80
N ALA A 54 7.59 14.44 -3.07
CA ALA A 54 8.69 13.52 -3.36
C ALA A 54 10.00 14.15 -2.86
N ALA A 55 10.76 13.41 -2.03
CA ALA A 55 12.23 13.45 -1.90
C ALA A 55 12.64 12.79 -0.57
N ALA A 56 13.00 11.49 -0.62
CA ALA A 56 14.05 10.89 0.21
C ALA A 56 14.31 9.43 -0.24
N SER A 57 14.73 9.26 -1.49
CA SER A 57 15.60 8.14 -1.87
C SER A 57 16.89 8.74 -2.43
N SER A 58 17.95 8.58 -1.66
CA SER A 58 19.36 8.56 -2.08
C SER A 58 19.97 7.50 -1.16
N ASP A 59 19.99 6.22 -1.52
CA ASP A 59 20.89 5.64 -2.53
C ASP A 59 22.20 6.43 -2.66
N GLY A 60 23.17 6.01 -1.86
CA GLY A 60 24.54 6.50 -1.84
C GLY A 60 25.48 5.32 -1.67
N LYS A 61 25.54 4.45 -2.69
CA LYS A 61 26.64 3.49 -2.87
C LYS A 61 27.74 4.19 -3.67
N ALA A 62 28.77 4.66 -2.98
CA ALA A 62 30.05 5.03 -3.57
C ALA A 62 31.15 4.27 -2.81
N GLY A 63 31.87 3.42 -3.54
CA GLY A 63 33.03 2.69 -3.03
C GLY A 63 34.28 3.56 -2.95
N GLY A 64 35.21 3.11 -2.12
CA GLY A 64 36.59 3.56 -1.98
C GLY A 64 37.32 2.53 -1.13
#